data_AF-A0A3B9V2A7-F1
#
_entry.id   AF-A0A3B9V2A7-F1
#
_cell.length_a   1.000
_cell.length_b   1.000
_cell.length_c   1.000
_cell.angle_alpha   90.00
_cell.angle_beta   90.00
_cell.angle_gamma   90.00
#
_symmetry.space_group_name_H-M   'P 1'
#
loop_
_entity.id
_entity.type
_entity.pdbx_description
1 polymer ?
#
loop_
_entity_poly.entity_id
_entity_poly.type
_entity_poly.pdbx_seq_one_letter_code
_entity_poly.pdbx_strand_id
1 'polypeptide(L)' 'MSSVACSAANLYLEMLPGSEGVGPKIEAQLMRVISARPASFIPRTRHLLEDGSPRFTNRLALEASPYLQQHAHNPVNWYP' A
#
# COMPACT_ATOMS: atom_id res chain seq x y z
N MET A 1 0.45 -18.23 -17.76
CA MET A 1 -0.25 -17.15 -17.04
C MET A 1 0.17 -17.24 -15.58
N SER A 2 1.30 -16.62 -15.22
CA SER A 2 1.78 -16.66 -13.83
C SER A 2 1.13 -15.53 -13.05
N SER A 3 0.14 -15.88 -12.23
CA SER A 3 -0.32 -15.03 -11.14
C SER A 3 0.78 -15.01 -10.09
N VAL A 4 1.51 -13.90 -9.99
CA VAL A 4 2.41 -13.66 -8.86
C VAL A 4 1.52 -13.22 -7.71
N ALA A 5 1.27 -14.13 -6.78
CA ALA A 5 0.56 -13.83 -5.55
C ALA A 5 1.43 -12.92 -4.67
N CYS A 6 0.84 -11.87 -4.13
CA CYS A 6 1.49 -10.96 -3.19
C CYS A 6 1.97 -11.75 -1.97
N SER A 7 3.28 -11.88 -1.77
CA SER A 7 3.85 -12.53 -0.59
C SER A 7 3.64 -11.65 0.64
N ALA A 8 3.02 -12.19 1.69
CA ALA A 8 2.79 -11.48 2.95
C ALA A 8 4.08 -11.29 3.79
N ALA A 9 5.23 -11.77 3.31
CA ALA A 9 6.42 -11.96 4.14
C ALA A 9 7.33 -10.73 4.29
N ASN A 10 7.13 -9.66 3.50
CA ASN A 10 7.98 -8.46 3.58
C ASN A 10 7.17 -7.17 3.36
N LEU A 11 6.37 -6.78 4.36
CA LEU A 11 5.66 -5.51 4.33
C LEU A 11 6.63 -4.38 4.71
N TYR A 12 7.33 -3.87 3.70
CA TYR A 12 8.09 -2.63 3.80
C TYR A 12 7.27 -1.48 3.22
N LEU A 13 6.89 -0.51 4.07
CA LEU A 13 6.32 0.76 3.62
C LEU A 13 7.47 1.65 3.17
N GLU A 14 7.72 1.71 1.86
CA GLU A 14 8.69 2.66 1.33
C GLU A 14 8.16 4.09 1.51
N MET A 15 9.05 5.01 1.92
CA MET A 15 8.70 6.40 2.16
C MET A 15 8.17 7.05 0.88
N LEU A 16 7.06 7.80 0.99
CA LEU A 16 6.46 8.46 -0.17
C LEU A 16 7.37 9.59 -0.67
N PRO A 17 7.55 9.74 -2.00
CA PRO A 17 8.36 10.82 -2.55
C PRO A 17 7.88 12.20 -2.08
N GLY A 18 8.83 13.05 -1.66
CA GLY A 18 8.54 14.41 -1.20
C GLY A 18 7.75 14.48 0.12
N SER A 19 7.75 13.41 0.92
CA SER A 19 7.16 13.40 2.26
C SER A 19 8.23 13.21 3.33
N GLU A 20 7.97 13.74 4.52
CA GLU A 20 8.73 13.47 5.75
C GLU A 20 8.36 12.11 6.39
N GLY A 21 7.67 11.25 5.64
CA GLY A 21 7.10 10.00 6.14
C GLY A 21 5.71 10.13 6.77
N VAL A 22 5.15 8.98 7.12
CA VAL A 22 3.90 8.88 7.88
C VAL A 22 4.24 8.63 9.34
N GLY A 23 3.72 9.44 10.26
CA GLY A 23 4.01 9.27 11.70
C GLY A 23 3.66 7.85 12.19
N PRO A 24 4.27 7.39 13.31
CA PRO A 24 4.31 5.97 13.68
C PRO A 24 2.93 5.34 13.88
N LYS A 25 1.96 6.11 14.35
CA LYS A 25 0.57 5.67 14.48
C LYS A 25 -0.04 5.30 13.12
N ILE A 26 0.13 6.16 12.12
CA ILE A 26 -0.41 5.95 10.78
C ILE A 26 0.33 4.80 10.11
N GLU A 27 1.65 4.73 10.26
CA GLU A 27 2.44 3.62 9.76
C GLU A 27 1.94 2.27 10.27
N ALA A 28 1.73 2.15 11.59
CA ALA A 28 1.21 0.92 12.20
C ALA A 28 -0.20 0.56 11.68
N GLN A 29 -1.06 1.56 11.48
CA GLN A 29 -2.39 1.36 10.89
C GLN A 29 -2.31 0.88 9.43
N LEU A 30 -1.42 1.47 8.63
CA LEU A 30 -1.20 1.07 7.24
C LEU A 30 -0.68 -0.36 7.17
N MET A 31 0.33 -0.70 7.97
CA MET A 31 0.84 -2.07 8.05
C MET A 31 -0.28 -3.06 8.37
N ARG A 32 -1.07 -2.79 9.41
CA ARG A 32 -2.22 -3.64 9.78
C ARG A 32 -3.19 -3.85 8.62
N VAL A 33 -3.57 -2.79 7.92
CA VAL A 33 -4.54 -2.88 6.83
C VAL A 33 -3.96 -3.64 5.63
N ILE A 34 -2.68 -3.41 5.29
CA ILE A 34 -2.04 -4.11 4.17
C ILE A 34 -1.85 -5.60 4.51
N SER A 35 -1.40 -5.93 5.73
CA SER A 35 -1.27 -7.33 6.19
C SER A 35 -2.60 -8.08 6.19
N ALA A 36 -3.71 -7.38 6.45
CA ALA A 36 -5.04 -7.98 6.49
C ALA A 36 -5.65 -8.21 5.09
N ARG A 37 -4.99 -7.75 4.01
CA ARG A 37 -5.50 -7.95 2.65
C ARG A 37 -5.38 -9.43 2.25
N PRO A 38 -6.36 -9.95 1.50
CA PRO A 38 -6.27 -11.33 1.00
C PRO A 38 -5.11 -11.46 0.02
N ALA A 39 -4.53 -12.66 -0.09
CA ALA A 39 -3.46 -12.95 -1.05
C ALA A 39 -3.87 -12.72 -2.53
N SER A 40 -5.18 -12.74 -2.81
CA SER A 40 -5.77 -12.41 -4.11
C SER A 40 -5.89 -10.91 -4.37
N PHE A 41 -5.47 -10.05 -3.43
CA PHE A 41 -5.50 -8.60 -3.61
C PHE A 41 -4.49 -8.18 -4.68
N ILE A 42 -4.97 -7.46 -5.69
CA ILE A 42 -4.14 -6.93 -6.79
C ILE A 42 -4.06 -5.41 -6.61
N PRO A 43 -2.89 -4.85 -6.25
CA PRO A 43 -2.69 -3.41 -6.16
C PRO A 43 -2.89 -2.74 -7.53
N ARG A 44 -3.70 -1.67 -7.58
CA ARG A 44 -3.90 -0.86 -8.80
C ARG A 44 -2.79 0.18 -8.97
N THR A 45 -1.55 -0.28 -9.09
CA THR A 45 -0.38 0.56 -9.31
C THR A 45 0.63 -0.16 -10.19
N ARG A 46 1.46 0.61 -10.90
CA ARG A 46 2.64 0.08 -11.62
C ARG A 46 3.88 -0.02 -10.72
N HIS A 47 3.82 0.60 -9.53
CA HIS A 47 4.94 0.67 -8.60
C HIS A 47 4.92 -0.56 -7.71
N LEU A 48 5.34 -1.70 -8.26
CA LEU A 48 5.40 -2.98 -7.57
C LEU A 48 6.85 -3.33 -7.21
N LEU A 49 7.02 -4.13 -6.14
CA LEU A 49 8.25 -4.84 -5.84
C LEU A 49 8.32 -6.13 -6.68
N GLU A 50 9.46 -6.83 -6.62
CA GLU A 50 9.68 -8.07 -7.38
C GLU A 50 8.68 -9.19 -7.00
N ASP A 51 8.18 -9.18 -5.77
CA ASP A 51 7.18 -10.12 -5.27
C ASP A 51 5.72 -9.72 -5.59
N GLY A 52 5.52 -8.65 -6.36
CA GLY A 52 4.20 -8.15 -6.74
C GLY A 52 3.48 -7.32 -5.68
N SER A 53 4.08 -7.09 -4.50
CA SER A 53 3.54 -6.20 -3.48
C SER A 53 3.68 -4.72 -3.87
N PRO A 54 2.81 -3.82 -3.38
CA PRO A 54 2.90 -2.41 -3.71
C PRO A 54 4.09 -1.77 -3.01
N ARG A 55 4.94 -1.09 -3.79
CA ARG A 55 6.12 -0.37 -3.28
C ARG A 55 5.74 0.77 -2.33
N PHE A 56 4.70 1.51 -2.70
CA PHE A 56 4.23 2.67 -1.96
C PHE A 56 2.83 2.40 -1.41
N THR A 57 2.56 2.87 -0.20
CA THR A 57 1.19 2.97 0.31
C THR A 57 1.01 4.27 1.08
N ASN A 58 -0.11 4.96 0.84
CA ASN A 58 -0.46 6.24 1.44
C ASN A 58 -1.70 6.13 2.33
N ARG A 59 -2.11 7.27 2.93
CA ARG A 59 -3.21 7.36 3.90
C ARG A 59 -4.56 6.89 3.36
N LEU A 60 -4.77 6.92 2.05
CA LEU A 60 -6.04 6.48 1.43
C LEU A 60 -6.31 4.99 1.63
N ALA A 61 -5.31 4.18 2.02
CA ALA A 61 -5.54 2.79 2.42
C ALA A 61 -6.46 2.67 3.65
N LEU A 62 -6.57 3.72 4.46
CA LEU A 62 -7.40 3.76 5.67
C LEU A 62 -8.82 4.29 5.41
N GLU A 63 -9.09 4.80 4.20
CA GLU A 63 -10.39 5.37 3.84
C GLU A 63 -11.46 4.29 3.66
N ALA A 64 -12.72 4.61 3.94
CA ALA A 64 -13.83 3.69 3.71
C ALA A 64 -14.22 3.58 2.22
N SER A 65 -13.95 4.64 1.44
CA SER A 65 -14.34 4.71 0.03
C SER A 65 -13.55 3.70 -0.82
N PRO A 66 -14.24 2.76 -1.51
CA PRO A 66 -13.57 1.84 -2.42
C PRO A 66 -12.83 2.56 -3.55
N TYR A 67 -13.29 3.75 -3.93
CA TYR A 67 -12.63 4.57 -4.95
C TYR A 67 -11.29 5.12 -4.44
N LEU A 68 -11.27 5.70 -3.23
CA LEU A 68 -10.04 6.25 -2.65
C LEU A 68 -8.99 5.17 -2.39
N GLN A 69 -9.42 4.00 -1.92
CA GLN A 69 -8.51 2.87 -1.70
C GLN A 69 -7.82 2.37 -2.97
N GLN A 70 -8.39 2.59 -4.17
CA GLN A 70 -7.71 2.23 -5.43
C GLN A 70 -6.46 3.07 -5.67
N HIS A 71 -6.42 4.30 -5.14
CA HIS A 71 -5.29 5.21 -5.23
C HIS A 71 -4.32 5.10 -4.04
N ALA A 72 -4.57 4.16 -3.13
CA ALA A 72 -3.76 3.96 -1.93
C ALA A 72 -2.29 3.61 -2.22
N HIS A 73 -1.98 3.10 -3.41
CA HIS A 73 -0.64 2.65 -3.79
C HIS A 73 0.06 3.53 -4.84
N ASN A 74 -0.43 4.77 -4.99
CA ASN A 74 0.24 5.78 -5.79
C ASN A 74 1.34 6.46 -4.96
N PRO A 75 2.47 6.86 -5.59
CA PRO A 75 3.61 7.51 -4.92
C PRO A 75 3.32 8.98 -4.60
N VAL A 76 2.20 9.23 -3.92
CA VAL A 76 1.69 10.56 -3.59
C VAL A 76 1.24 10.56 -2.12
N ASN A 77 1.73 11.52 -1.36
CA ASN A 77 1.34 11.74 0.03
C ASN A 77 0.00 12.51 0.09
N TRP A 78 -1.10 11.77 -0.05
CA TRP A 78 -2.45 12.31 0.02
C TRP A 78 -2.90 12.64 1.45
N TYR A 79 -3.61 13.76 1.57
CA TYR A 79 -4.34 14.19 2.77
C TYR A 79 -5.82 14.32 2.39
N PRO A 80 -6.65 13.32 2.71
CA PRO A 80 -8.08 13.33 2.40
C PRO A 80 -8.84 14.40 3.18
#